data_AF-A0A7S2NEH4-F1
#
_entry.id   AF-A0A7S2NEH4-F1
#
_cell.length_a   1.000
_cell.length_b   1.000
_cell.length_c   1.000
_cell.angle_alpha   90.00
_cell.angle_beta   90.00
_cell.angle_gamma   90.00
#
_symmetry.space_group_name_H-M   'P 1'
#
loop_
_entity.id
_entity.type
_entity.pdbx_description
1 polymer ?
#
loop_
_entity_poly.entity_id
_entity_poly.type
_entity_poly.pdbx_seq_one_letter_code
_entity_poly.pdbx_strand_id
1 'polypeptide(L)'
;RRQIQELVARHRADDGEAWASLAFTATLWLSAMAALVATGGHWAAVIFLAFNMVRCFIVFHDAAHLSFFEDAGMNRVLAQVLQYFVNYSYEEWDANHNPHHAHFGDSTVRDASLTVFFSQRELAEAPLPLRWAHRLIRDPLLFFPLAGLFVFWINKPQIHGPSRAAMPLLLWLFLGPQTALSYC
;
A
#
# COMPACT_ATOMS: atom_id res chain seq x y z
N ARG A 1 27.83 12.88 1.29
CA ARG A 1 27.14 13.15 2.58
C ARG A 1 26.59 14.57 2.66
N ARG A 2 27.41 15.62 2.48
CA ARG A 2 26.96 17.04 2.50
C ARG A 2 25.82 17.35 1.51
N GLN A 3 25.94 16.93 0.25
CA GLN A 3 24.88 17.11 -0.76
C GLN A 3 23.55 16.42 -0.39
N ILE A 4 23.60 15.25 0.23
CA ILE A 4 22.39 14.54 0.71
C ILE A 4 21.76 15.33 1.87
N GLN A 5 22.56 15.84 2.80
CA GLN A 5 22.05 16.68 3.89
C GLN A 5 21.43 17.99 3.38
N GLU A 6 22.02 18.61 2.36
CA GLU A 6 21.46 19.80 1.72
C GLU A 6 20.12 19.49 1.01
N LEU A 7 20.01 18.32 0.34
CA LEU A 7 18.76 17.87 -0.26
C LEU A 7 17.70 17.56 0.79
N VAL A 8 18.04 16.86 1.87
CA VAL A 8 17.14 16.56 2.99
C VAL A 8 16.68 17.85 3.67
N ALA A 9 17.57 18.83 3.84
CA ALA A 9 17.21 20.12 4.41
C ALA A 9 16.26 20.92 3.51
N ARG A 10 16.42 20.83 2.18
CA ARG A 10 15.56 21.50 1.20
C ARG A 10 14.19 20.82 1.03
N HIS A 11 14.16 19.49 1.12
CA HIS A 11 12.97 18.67 0.87
C HIS A 11 12.51 17.93 2.14
N ARG A 12 12.65 18.60 3.29
CA ARG A 12 12.11 18.09 4.56
C ARG A 12 10.60 18.17 4.56
N ALA A 13 9.97 17.42 5.47
CA ALA A 13 8.55 17.56 5.74
C ALA A 13 8.20 19.01 6.07
N ASP A 14 7.04 19.45 5.61
CA ASP A 14 6.43 20.74 5.93
C ASP A 14 5.01 20.47 6.42
N ASP A 15 4.70 20.88 7.64
CA ASP A 15 3.41 20.56 8.25
C ASP A 15 2.23 21.22 7.50
N GLY A 16 2.44 22.38 6.86
CA GLY A 16 1.43 23.03 6.04
C GLY A 16 1.07 22.20 4.81
N GLU A 17 2.08 21.73 4.09
CA GLU A 17 1.90 20.81 2.95
C GLU A 17 1.29 19.48 3.39
N ALA A 18 1.73 18.93 4.53
CA ALA A 18 1.23 17.69 5.09
C ALA A 18 -0.27 17.78 5.42
N TRP A 19 -0.69 18.84 6.12
CA TRP A 19 -2.10 19.08 6.43
C TRP A 19 -2.93 19.33 5.17
N ALA A 20 -2.42 20.09 4.20
CA ALA A 20 -3.11 20.31 2.93
C ALA A 20 -3.30 18.99 2.15
N SER A 21 -2.26 18.17 2.07
CA SER A 21 -2.29 16.86 1.42
C SER A 21 -3.25 15.88 2.12
N LEU A 22 -3.26 15.88 3.47
CA LEU A 22 -4.17 15.07 4.25
C LEU A 22 -5.63 15.51 4.09
N ALA A 23 -5.90 16.82 4.17
CA ALA A 23 -7.23 17.37 3.96
C ALA A 23 -7.77 17.10 2.55
N PHE A 24 -6.92 17.24 1.53
CA PHE A 24 -7.27 16.91 0.16
C PHE A 24 -7.57 15.41 0.00
N THR A 25 -6.74 14.54 0.57
CA THR A 25 -6.95 13.09 0.55
C THR A 25 -8.24 12.69 1.28
N ALA A 26 -8.53 13.28 2.44
CA ALA A 26 -9.77 13.06 3.18
C ALA A 26 -11.00 13.52 2.38
N THR A 27 -10.93 14.69 1.73
CA THR A 27 -12.01 15.21 0.89
C THR A 27 -12.30 14.28 -0.28
N LEU A 28 -11.26 13.85 -1.00
CA LEU A 28 -11.44 12.93 -2.11
C LEU A 28 -12.00 11.58 -1.65
N TRP A 29 -11.51 11.04 -0.53
CA TRP A 29 -12.01 9.79 0.04
C TRP A 29 -13.50 9.88 0.41
N LEU A 30 -13.90 10.94 1.12
CA LEU A 30 -15.29 11.18 1.49
C LEU A 30 -16.17 11.35 0.24
N SER A 31 -15.69 12.07 -0.77
CA SER A 31 -16.42 12.24 -2.04
C SER A 31 -16.58 10.92 -2.80
N ALA A 32 -15.56 10.05 -2.77
CA ALA A 32 -15.61 8.73 -3.39
C ALA A 32 -16.59 7.79 -2.66
N MET A 33 -16.59 7.83 -1.33
CA MET A 33 -17.59 7.14 -0.51
C MET A 33 -19.01 7.63 -0.79
N ALA A 34 -19.21 8.94 -0.80
CA ALA A 34 -20.51 9.53 -1.12
C ALA A 34 -20.99 9.13 -2.53
N ALA A 35 -20.09 9.16 -3.53
CA ALA A 35 -20.40 8.71 -4.88
C ALA A 35 -20.75 7.22 -4.93
N LEU A 36 -20.03 6.37 -4.19
CA LEU A 36 -20.30 4.94 -4.14
C LEU A 36 -21.71 4.67 -3.58
N VAL A 37 -22.06 5.31 -2.46
CA VAL A 37 -23.39 5.19 -1.83
C VAL A 37 -24.48 5.75 -2.74
N ALA A 38 -24.32 6.99 -3.23
CA ALA A 38 -25.34 7.66 -4.04
C ALA A 38 -25.65 6.96 -5.37
N THR A 39 -24.69 6.20 -5.91
CA THR A 39 -24.84 5.48 -7.18
C THR A 39 -25.19 4.00 -6.99
N GLY A 40 -25.36 3.52 -5.76
CA GLY A 40 -25.58 2.10 -5.48
C GLY A 40 -24.43 1.20 -5.93
N GLY A 41 -23.19 1.70 -5.89
CA GLY A 41 -22.01 0.91 -6.26
C GLY A 41 -21.66 0.91 -7.76
N HIS A 42 -22.05 1.95 -8.51
CA HIS A 42 -21.68 2.05 -9.93
C HIS A 42 -20.16 1.94 -10.12
N TRP A 43 -19.72 1.23 -11.17
CA TRP A 43 -18.30 0.90 -11.41
C TRP A 43 -17.39 2.14 -11.46
N ALA A 44 -17.88 3.28 -11.96
CA ALA A 44 -17.11 4.53 -11.97
C ALA A 44 -16.80 5.03 -10.55
N ALA A 45 -17.74 4.90 -9.61
CA ALA A 45 -17.52 5.26 -8.21
C ALA A 45 -16.56 4.27 -7.52
N VAL A 46 -16.63 2.98 -7.88
CA VAL A 46 -15.67 1.96 -7.42
C VAL A 46 -14.24 2.29 -7.89
N ILE A 47 -14.07 2.64 -9.17
CA ILE A 47 -12.75 3.05 -9.70
C ILE A 47 -12.26 4.31 -9.01
N PHE A 48 -13.13 5.30 -8.81
CA PHE A 48 -12.76 6.54 -8.12
C PHE A 48 -12.29 6.25 -6.69
N LEU A 49 -12.98 5.37 -5.96
CA LEU A 49 -12.53 4.91 -4.65
C LEU A 49 -11.19 4.18 -4.72
N ALA A 50 -10.97 3.30 -5.70
CA ALA A 50 -9.72 2.56 -5.85
C ALA A 50 -8.51 3.50 -6.00
N PHE A 51 -8.62 4.56 -6.81
CA PHE A 51 -7.56 5.58 -6.90
C PHE A 51 -7.34 6.32 -5.58
N ASN A 52 -8.40 6.57 -4.82
CA ASN A 52 -8.28 7.17 -3.48
C ASN A 52 -7.58 6.24 -2.48
N MET A 53 -7.80 4.93 -2.57
CA MET A 53 -7.07 3.95 -1.75
C MET A 53 -5.56 4.01 -2.01
N VAL A 54 -5.15 4.19 -3.26
CA VAL A 54 -3.73 4.41 -3.60
C VAL A 54 -3.20 5.68 -2.93
N ARG A 55 -3.95 6.78 -2.95
CA ARG A 55 -3.55 8.02 -2.24
C ARG A 55 -3.47 7.83 -0.71
N CYS A 56 -4.45 7.15 -0.11
CA CYS A 56 -4.39 6.81 1.32
C CYS A 56 -3.14 5.98 1.63
N PHE A 57 -2.76 5.04 0.75
CA PHE A 57 -1.53 4.27 0.89
C PHE A 57 -0.27 5.13 0.78
N ILE A 58 -0.22 6.11 -0.13
CA ILE A 58 0.92 7.05 -0.22
C ILE A 58 1.09 7.84 1.07
N VAL A 59 0.00 8.38 1.62
CA VAL A 59 0.05 9.12 2.90
C VAL A 59 0.46 8.19 4.06
N PHE A 60 -0.09 6.98 4.11
CA PHE A 60 0.30 5.96 5.09
C PHE A 60 1.79 5.61 4.98
N HIS A 61 2.29 5.40 3.75
CA HIS A 61 3.68 5.05 3.47
C HIS A 61 4.64 6.10 4.01
N ASP A 62 4.40 7.37 3.69
CA ASP A 62 5.27 8.47 4.13
C ASP A 62 5.17 8.71 5.64
N ALA A 63 3.98 8.56 6.22
CA ALA A 63 3.79 8.62 7.67
C ALA A 63 4.50 7.45 8.39
N ALA A 64 4.46 6.24 7.83
CA ALA A 64 5.15 5.08 8.37
C ALA A 64 6.68 5.25 8.31
N HIS A 65 7.19 5.93 7.29
CA HIS A 65 8.59 6.35 7.21
C HIS A 65 8.96 7.55 8.09
N LEU A 66 8.00 8.10 8.85
CA LEU A 66 8.19 9.27 9.71
C LEU A 66 8.58 10.55 8.95
N SER A 67 8.14 10.67 7.70
CA SER A 67 8.52 11.77 6.80
C SER A 67 7.35 12.59 6.26
N PHE A 68 6.12 12.31 6.69
CA PHE A 68 4.94 13.05 6.23
C PHE A 68 4.78 14.38 6.99
N PHE A 69 4.78 14.33 8.33
CA PHE A 69 4.86 15.51 9.21
C PHE A 69 6.29 15.76 9.70
N GLU A 70 6.56 16.95 10.21
CA GLU A 70 7.83 17.24 10.90
C GLU A 70 7.97 16.44 12.21
N ASP A 71 6.87 16.25 12.94
CA ASP A 71 6.87 15.50 14.20
C ASP A 71 6.72 13.98 13.97
N ALA A 72 7.69 13.22 14.46
CA ALA A 72 7.68 11.76 14.35
C ALA A 72 6.52 11.09 15.14
N GLY A 73 6.03 11.72 16.22
CA GLY A 73 4.88 11.23 16.98
C GLY A 73 3.59 11.30 16.18
N MET A 74 3.33 12.45 15.54
CA MET A 74 2.19 12.67 14.64
C MET A 74 2.19 11.68 13.48
N ASN A 75 3.36 11.43 12.88
CA ASN A 75 3.51 10.43 11.83
C ASN A 75 3.11 9.02 12.30
N ARG A 76 3.58 8.58 13.48
CA ARG A 76 3.22 7.26 14.04
C ARG A 76 1.72 7.15 14.28
N VAL A 77 1.09 8.16 14.87
CA VAL A 77 -0.36 8.19 15.10
C VAL A 77 -1.11 8.13 13.77
N LEU A 78 -0.71 8.94 12.78
CA LEU A 78 -1.33 8.95 11.47
C LEU A 78 -1.22 7.58 10.78
N ALA A 79 -0.04 6.96 10.79
CA ALA A 79 0.17 5.63 10.22
C ALA A 79 -0.71 4.56 10.92
N GLN A 80 -0.80 4.58 12.25
CA GLN A 80 -1.67 3.70 13.02
C GLN A 80 -3.16 3.89 12.70
N VAL A 81 -3.61 5.11 12.38
CA VAL A 81 -4.99 5.37 11.96
C VAL A 81 -5.21 4.89 10.52
N LEU A 82 -4.31 5.25 9.60
CA LEU A 82 -4.45 4.92 8.18
C LEU A 82 -4.32 3.42 7.89
N GLN A 83 -3.68 2.65 8.78
CA GLN A 83 -3.53 1.20 8.68
C GLN A 83 -4.88 0.48 8.42
N TYR A 84 -5.98 0.99 8.97
CA TYR A 84 -7.33 0.43 8.80
C TYR A 84 -7.91 0.73 7.41
N PHE A 85 -7.56 1.88 6.83
CA PHE A 85 -8.01 2.29 5.50
C PHE A 85 -7.25 1.53 4.41
N VAL A 86 -5.96 1.25 4.64
CA VAL A 86 -5.11 0.52 3.68
C VAL A 86 -5.08 -0.99 3.91
N ASN A 87 -5.80 -1.46 4.94
CA ASN A 87 -5.90 -2.87 5.34
C ASN A 87 -4.53 -3.57 5.54
N TYR A 88 -3.57 -2.87 6.15
CA TYR A 88 -2.24 -3.40 6.42
C TYR A 88 -1.77 -2.92 7.80
N SER A 89 -1.32 -3.83 8.66
CA SER A 89 -0.80 -3.48 9.99
C SER A 89 0.40 -2.54 9.90
N TYR A 90 0.36 -1.41 10.62
CA TYR A 90 1.49 -0.47 10.64
C TYR A 90 2.78 -1.15 11.09
N GLU A 91 2.75 -1.88 12.21
CA GLU A 91 3.96 -2.51 12.79
C GLU A 91 4.58 -3.54 11.85
N GLU A 92 3.74 -4.37 11.22
CA GLU A 92 4.20 -5.39 10.28
C GLU A 92 4.74 -4.76 9.00
N TRP A 93 4.10 -3.69 8.53
CA TRP A 93 4.55 -2.97 7.35
C TRP A 93 5.89 -2.27 7.61
N ASP A 94 6.01 -1.55 8.73
CA ASP A 94 7.22 -0.84 9.15
C ASP A 94 8.41 -1.79 9.29
N ALA A 95 8.20 -2.94 9.94
CA ALA A 95 9.23 -3.95 10.17
C ALA A 95 9.74 -4.62 8.89
N ASN A 96 8.93 -4.70 7.83
CA ASN A 96 9.33 -5.32 6.55
C ASN A 96 9.81 -4.29 5.53
N HIS A 97 9.15 -3.13 5.47
CA HIS A 97 9.33 -2.15 4.41
C HIS A 97 10.49 -1.18 4.68
N ASN A 98 10.75 -0.80 5.94
CA ASN A 98 11.92 0.03 6.25
C ASN A 98 13.24 -0.71 5.93
N PRO A 99 13.45 -1.97 6.33
CA PRO A 99 14.63 -2.73 5.91
C PRO A 99 14.72 -2.90 4.39
N HIS A 100 13.59 -3.12 3.71
CA HIS A 100 13.54 -3.20 2.26
C HIS A 100 14.10 -1.93 1.59
N HIS A 101 13.71 -0.74 2.05
CA HIS A 101 14.28 0.52 1.55
C HIS A 101 15.74 0.72 1.93
N ALA A 102 16.16 0.25 3.10
CA ALA A 102 17.57 0.32 3.53
C ALA A 102 18.50 -0.54 2.64
N HIS A 103 17.96 -1.58 1.99
CA HIS A 103 18.70 -2.52 1.13
C HIS A 103 18.24 -2.48 -0.33
N PHE A 104 17.52 -1.44 -0.74
CA PHE A 104 16.90 -1.39 -2.07
C PHE A 104 17.93 -1.56 -3.20
N GLY A 105 17.75 -2.60 -4.01
CA GLY A 105 18.64 -2.92 -5.13
C GLY A 105 19.90 -3.69 -4.74
N ASP A 106 20.12 -4.00 -3.47
CA ASP A 106 21.22 -4.84 -3.02
C ASP A 106 20.88 -6.33 -3.16
N SER A 107 21.39 -6.97 -4.22
CA SER A 107 21.18 -8.40 -4.46
C SER A 107 21.87 -9.33 -3.46
N THR A 108 22.70 -8.80 -2.56
CA THR A 108 23.36 -9.59 -1.52
C THR A 108 22.49 -9.81 -0.29
N VAL A 109 21.45 -8.99 -0.12
CA VAL A 109 20.50 -9.08 0.99
C VAL A 109 19.17 -9.64 0.49
N ARG A 110 18.67 -10.66 1.16
CA ARG A 110 17.31 -11.19 0.93
C ARG A 110 16.38 -10.55 1.95
N ASP A 111 15.62 -9.54 1.53
CA ASP A 111 14.60 -8.93 2.37
C ASP A 111 13.27 -9.71 2.32
N ALA A 112 12.41 -9.46 3.31
CA ALA A 112 11.08 -10.07 3.38
C ALA A 112 10.12 -9.55 2.28
N SER A 113 10.45 -8.43 1.65
CA SER A 113 9.68 -7.83 0.54
C SER A 113 9.90 -8.56 -0.80
N LEU A 114 10.89 -9.46 -0.86
CA LEU A 114 11.18 -10.34 -2.00
C LEU A 114 11.32 -9.58 -3.33
N THR A 115 11.79 -8.34 -3.30
CA THR A 115 11.87 -7.50 -4.51
C THR A 115 12.97 -7.92 -5.47
N VAL A 116 14.02 -8.58 -4.96
CA VAL A 116 15.13 -9.15 -5.72
C VAL A 116 15.17 -10.67 -5.52
N PHE A 117 14.58 -11.41 -6.46
CA PHE A 117 14.53 -12.87 -6.43
C PHE A 117 15.84 -13.53 -6.89
N PHE A 118 16.56 -12.90 -7.82
CA PHE A 118 17.79 -13.44 -8.38
C PHE A 118 18.78 -12.30 -8.65
N SER A 119 20.06 -12.52 -8.37
CA SER A 119 21.13 -11.69 -8.91
C SER A 119 21.18 -11.82 -10.43
N GLN A 120 21.82 -10.85 -11.10
CA GLN A 120 22.00 -10.91 -12.55
C GLN A 120 22.73 -12.18 -13.00
N ARG A 121 23.71 -12.64 -12.20
CA ARG A 121 24.46 -13.87 -12.48
C ARG A 121 23.58 -15.11 -12.32
N GLU A 122 22.85 -15.22 -11.21
CA GLU A 122 21.92 -16.34 -10.95
C GLU A 122 20.88 -16.46 -12.07
N LEU A 123 20.33 -15.35 -12.55
CA LEU A 123 19.35 -15.35 -13.63
C LEU A 123 19.97 -15.66 -15.01
N ALA A 124 21.24 -15.31 -15.23
CA ALA A 124 21.95 -15.61 -16.48
C ALA A 124 22.28 -17.10 -16.61
N GLU A 125 22.62 -17.75 -15.48
CA GLU A 125 22.92 -19.18 -15.38
C GLU A 125 21.65 -20.06 -15.30
N ALA A 126 20.48 -19.45 -15.07
CA ALA A 126 19.22 -20.15 -14.93
C ALA A 126 18.70 -20.80 -16.25
N PRO A 127 17.98 -21.93 -16.16
CA PRO A 127 17.28 -22.51 -17.29
C PRO A 127 16.30 -21.53 -17.95
N LEU A 128 16.13 -21.63 -19.29
CA LEU A 128 15.24 -20.76 -20.06
C LEU A 128 13.81 -20.63 -19.47
N PRO A 129 13.15 -21.70 -18.98
CA PRO A 129 11.83 -21.59 -18.37
C PRO A 129 11.81 -20.67 -17.15
N LEU A 130 12.83 -20.73 -16.28
CA LEU A 130 12.90 -19.86 -15.10
C LEU A 130 13.10 -18.40 -15.49
N ARG A 131 13.91 -18.14 -16.52
CA ARG A 131 14.14 -16.78 -17.05
C ARG A 131 12.86 -16.17 -17.62
N TRP A 132 12.06 -16.98 -18.33
CA TRP A 132 10.75 -16.55 -18.83
C TRP A 132 9.74 -16.33 -17.72
N ALA A 133 9.63 -17.26 -16.77
CA ALA A 133 8.75 -17.12 -15.62
C ALA A 133 9.10 -15.87 -14.79
N HIS A 134 10.39 -15.63 -14.54
CA HIS A 134 10.85 -14.43 -13.86
C HIS A 134 10.44 -13.16 -14.62
N ARG A 135 10.62 -13.10 -15.95
CA ARG A 135 10.17 -11.95 -16.76
C ARG A 135 8.67 -11.72 -16.67
N LEU A 136 7.87 -12.79 -16.77
CA LEU A 136 6.41 -12.71 -16.69
C LEU A 136 5.94 -12.24 -15.31
N ILE A 137 6.43 -12.85 -14.23
CA ILE A 137 6.06 -12.48 -12.87
C ILE A 137 6.50 -11.05 -12.54
N ARG A 138 7.56 -10.55 -13.19
CA ARG A 138 8.08 -9.18 -13.02
C ARG A 138 7.46 -8.15 -13.97
N ASP A 139 6.61 -8.56 -14.91
CA ASP A 139 5.85 -7.62 -15.74
C ASP A 139 4.89 -6.82 -14.85
N PRO A 140 4.89 -5.48 -14.87
CA PRO A 140 4.06 -4.68 -13.96
C PRO A 140 2.57 -5.00 -14.01
N LEU A 141 2.04 -5.36 -15.19
CA LEU A 141 0.62 -5.67 -15.36
C LEU A 141 0.25 -7.01 -14.71
N LEU A 142 1.23 -7.89 -14.50
CA LEU A 142 1.05 -9.16 -13.81
C LEU A 142 1.46 -9.06 -12.33
N PHE A 143 2.61 -8.45 -12.06
CA PHE A 143 3.19 -8.35 -10.72
C PHE A 143 2.23 -7.68 -9.73
N PHE A 144 1.73 -6.48 -10.05
CA PHE A 144 0.91 -5.73 -9.07
C PHE A 144 -0.40 -6.43 -8.73
N PRO A 145 -1.20 -6.94 -9.69
CA PRO A 145 -2.40 -7.71 -9.36
C PRO A 145 -2.07 -9.03 -8.63
N LEU A 146 -1.08 -9.80 -9.09
CA LEU A 146 -0.75 -11.09 -8.49
C LEU A 146 -0.16 -10.95 -7.08
N ALA A 147 0.74 -9.98 -6.88
CA ALA A 147 1.31 -9.69 -5.57
C ALA A 147 0.21 -9.21 -4.59
N GLY A 148 -0.69 -8.33 -5.04
CA GLY A 148 -1.83 -7.89 -4.24
C GLY A 148 -2.74 -9.05 -3.85
N LEU A 149 -3.11 -9.91 -4.81
CA LEU A 149 -3.91 -11.11 -4.54
C LEU A 149 -3.21 -12.04 -3.56
N PHE A 150 -1.93 -12.34 -3.78
CA PHE A 150 -1.15 -13.21 -2.89
C PHE A 150 -1.09 -12.63 -1.48
N VAL A 151 -0.73 -11.36 -1.31
CA VAL A 151 -0.58 -10.73 0.01
C VAL A 151 -1.92 -10.74 0.75
N PHE A 152 -2.97 -10.18 0.16
CA PHE A 152 -4.22 -9.94 0.90
C PHE A 152 -5.12 -11.18 1.01
N TRP A 153 -5.06 -12.11 0.05
CA TRP A 153 -5.97 -13.28 0.02
C TRP A 153 -5.31 -14.61 0.38
N ILE A 154 -3.98 -14.69 0.37
CA ILE A 154 -3.26 -15.93 0.71
C ILE A 154 -2.41 -15.73 1.96
N ASN A 155 -1.45 -14.81 1.91
CA ASN A 155 -0.46 -14.62 2.98
C ASN A 155 -1.08 -14.06 4.28
N LYS A 156 -1.85 -12.97 4.20
CA LYS A 156 -2.47 -12.36 5.39
C LYS A 156 -3.43 -13.32 6.12
N PRO A 157 -4.32 -14.06 5.44
CA PRO A 157 -5.16 -15.07 6.09
C PRO A 157 -4.37 -16.21 6.72
N GLN A 158 -3.25 -16.63 6.12
CA GLN A 158 -2.39 -17.69 6.67
C GLN A 158 -1.67 -17.27 7.96
N ILE A 159 -1.16 -16.04 8.00
CA ILE A 159 -0.37 -15.55 9.15
C ILE A 159 -1.27 -15.12 10.31
N HIS A 160 -2.40 -14.48 10.01
CA HIS A 160 -3.21 -13.79 11.03
C HIS A 160 -4.63 -14.36 11.19
N GLY A 161 -4.96 -15.44 10.46
CA GLY A 161 -6.28 -16.06 10.48
C GLY A 161 -7.27 -15.48 9.47
N PRO A 162 -8.37 -16.20 9.17
CA PRO A 162 -9.34 -15.83 8.12
C PRO A 162 -10.10 -14.53 8.42
N SER A 163 -10.11 -14.07 9.68
CA SER A 163 -10.81 -12.85 10.11
C SER A 163 -10.23 -11.56 9.51
N ARG A 164 -8.98 -11.56 9.01
CA ARG A 164 -8.43 -10.39 8.29
C ARG A 164 -8.96 -10.22 6.87
N ALA A 165 -9.50 -11.28 6.26
CA ALA A 165 -10.36 -11.14 5.07
C ALA A 165 -11.77 -10.66 5.47
N ALA A 166 -12.21 -10.96 6.69
CA ALA A 166 -13.52 -10.59 7.20
C ALA A 166 -13.62 -9.11 7.61
N MET A 167 -12.54 -8.42 7.95
CA MET A 167 -12.61 -7.00 8.36
C MET A 167 -12.91 -6.03 7.20
N PRO A 168 -12.32 -6.18 5.99
CA PRO A 168 -12.81 -5.51 4.79
C PRO A 168 -14.25 -5.90 4.45
N LEU A 169 -14.63 -7.17 4.67
CA LEU A 169 -15.99 -7.66 4.47
C LEU A 169 -16.99 -7.05 5.46
N LEU A 170 -16.60 -6.83 6.72
CA LEU A 170 -17.42 -6.20 7.75
C LEU A 170 -17.58 -4.69 7.49
N LEU A 171 -16.50 -4.00 7.11
CA LEU A 171 -16.60 -2.61 6.63
C LEU A 171 -17.47 -2.51 5.37
N TRP A 172 -17.39 -3.48 4.46
CA TRP A 172 -18.29 -3.59 3.30
C TRP A 172 -19.74 -3.89 3.71
N LEU A 173 -19.99 -4.67 4.77
CA LEU A 173 -21.33 -4.91 5.32
C LEU A 173 -21.91 -3.68 6.03
N PHE A 174 -21.07 -2.82 6.64
CA PHE A 174 -21.50 -1.56 7.24
C PHE A 174 -21.69 -0.43 6.22
N LEU A 175 -20.96 -0.43 5.10
CA LEU A 175 -21.04 0.59 4.03
C LEU A 175 -21.90 0.16 2.83
N GLY A 176 -22.21 -1.12 2.68
CA GLY A 176 -22.81 -1.72 1.48
C GLY A 176 -24.16 -2.45 1.63
N PRO A 177 -25.05 -2.21 2.63
CA PRO A 177 -26.35 -2.88 2.63
C PRO A 177 -27.25 -2.47 1.44
N GLN A 178 -26.85 -1.49 0.63
CA GLN A 178 -27.65 -1.03 -0.51
C GLN A 178 -27.53 -1.92 -1.76
N THR A 179 -26.48 -2.74 -1.91
CA THR A 179 -26.31 -3.61 -3.09
C THR A 179 -26.90 -5.02 -2.92
N ALA A 180 -27.25 -5.44 -1.71
CA ALA A 180 -27.87 -6.75 -1.47
C ALA A 180 -29.39 -6.77 -1.74
N LEU A 181 -30.05 -5.61 -1.75
CA LEU A 181 -31.51 -5.50 -1.94
C LEU A 181 -31.94 -5.31 -3.40
N SER A 182 -31.01 -5.27 -4.36
CA SER A 182 -31.33 -5.13 -5.80
C SER A 182 -31.36 -6.46 -6.56
N TYR A 183 -31.19 -7.60 -5.87
CA TYR A 183 -31.23 -8.95 -6.46
C TYR A 183 -32.17 -9.91 -5.70
N CYS A 184 -33.31 -9.40 -5.23
CA CYS A 184 -34.49 -10.22 -4.88
C CYS A 184 -35.72 -9.64 -5.57
#